data_AF-A0AA42KF84-F1
#
_entry.id   AF-A0AA42KF84-F1
#
_cell.length_a   1.000
_cell.length_b   1.000
_cell.length_c   1.000
_cell.angle_alpha   90.00
_cell.angle_beta   90.00
_cell.angle_gamma   90.00
#
_symmetry.space_group_name_H-M   'P 1'
#
loop_
_entity.id
_entity.type
_entity.pdbx_description
1 polymer ?
#
loop_
_entity_poly.entity_id
_entity_poly.type
_entity_poly.pdbx_seq_one_letter_code
_entity_poly.pdbx_strand_id
1 'polypeptide(L)' 'MKVVDLINQREGRGSVRIGRVPAKHAWAMRREMLSQRYTTRWEEVIGVRG' A
#
# COMPACT_ATOMS: atom_id res chain seq x y z
N MET A 1 -6.47 15.04 -15.75
CA MET A 1 -6.55 13.57 -15.58
C MET A 1 -7.55 12.88 -16.52
N LYS A 2 -7.86 13.41 -17.71
CA LYS A 2 -8.91 12.85 -18.58
C LYS A 2 -8.59 11.49 -19.22
N VAL A 3 -7.31 11.24 -19.53
CA VAL A 3 -6.89 10.00 -20.21
C VAL A 3 -7.03 8.78 -19.30
N VAL A 4 -6.69 8.92 -18.01
CA VAL A 4 -6.82 7.85 -17.01
C VAL A 4 -8.28 7.48 -16.80
N ASP A 5 -9.17 8.47 -16.75
CA ASP A 5 -10.61 8.25 -16.61
C ASP A 5 -11.21 7.55 -17.83
N LEU A 6 -10.75 7.89 -19.04
CA LEU A 6 -11.20 7.24 -20.28
C LEU A 6 -10.83 5.74 -20.29
N ILE A 7 -9.61 5.41 -19.88
CA ILE A 7 -9.14 4.03 -19.82
C ILE A 7 -9.93 3.24 -18.76
N ASN A 8 -10.15 3.83 -17.59
CA ASN A 8 -10.94 3.18 -16.53
C ASN A 8 -12.42 2.99 -16.89
N GLN A 9 -12.99 3.80 -17.78
CA GLN A 9 -14.35 3.57 -18.29
C GLN A 9 -14.41 2.41 -19.29
N ARG A 10 -13.37 2.25 -20.11
CA ARG A 10 -13.30 1.21 -21.15
C ARG A 10 -12.93 -0.16 -20.58
N GLU A 11 -11.93 -0.20 -19.70
CA GLU A 11 -11.31 -1.42 -19.20
C GLU A 11 -11.81 -1.84 -17.81
N GLY A 12 -12.74 -1.09 -17.23
CA GLY A 12 -13.25 -1.30 -15.88
C GLY A 12 -12.63 -0.35 -14.84
N ARG A 13 -13.45 0.04 -13.86
CA ARG A 13 -13.08 1.03 -12.85
C ARG A 13 -11.88 0.53 -12.03
N GLY A 14 -10.76 1.24 -12.14
CA GLY A 14 -9.53 0.94 -11.38
C GLY A 14 -8.45 0.18 -12.14
N SER A 15 -8.63 -0.07 -13.44
CA SER A 15 -7.64 -0.70 -14.32
C SER A 15 -6.34 0.10 -14.43
N VAL A 16 -6.43 1.44 -14.46
CA VAL A 16 -5.28 2.35 -14.36
C VAL A 16 -5.45 3.25 -13.14
N ARG A 17 -4.52 3.09 -12.20
CA ARG A 17 -4.41 3.93 -11.01
C ARG A 17 -3.04 4.57 -10.97
N ILE A 18 -2.96 5.79 -10.44
CA ILE A 18 -1.68 6.41 -10.09
C ILE A 18 -0.96 5.44 -9.15
N GLY A 19 0.32 5.15 -9.43
CA GLY A 19 1.16 4.21 -8.70
C GLY A 19 1.45 4.66 -7.27
N ARG A 20 0.42 4.84 -6.45
CA ARG A 20 0.54 4.88 -5.01
C ARG A 20 0.53 3.43 -4.56
N VAL A 21 1.67 2.99 -4.03
CA VAL A 21 1.76 1.77 -3.25
C VAL A 21 0.63 1.80 -2.22
N PRO A 22 -0.37 0.89 -2.29
CA PRO A 22 -1.40 0.84 -1.25
C PRO A 22 -0.70 0.51 0.06
N ALA A 23 -0.99 1.28 1.12
CA ALA A 23 -0.35 1.12 2.44
C ALA A 23 -0.42 -0.34 2.96
N LYS A 24 -1.45 -1.08 2.52
CA LYS A 24 -1.58 -2.52 2.71
C LYS A 24 -1.64 -3.20 1.35
N HIS A 25 -0.54 -3.85 0.95
CA HIS A 25 -0.54 -4.68 -0.24
C HIS A 25 -1.32 -5.97 0.04
N ALA A 26 -2.15 -6.39 -0.93
CA ALA A 26 -2.82 -7.69 -0.85
C ALA A 26 -1.78 -8.83 -0.80
N TRP A 27 -0.70 -8.69 -1.57
CA TRP A 27 0.44 -9.63 -1.60
C TRP A 27 1.69 -8.89 -1.14
N ALA A 28 2.30 -9.36 -0.06
CA ALA A 28 3.54 -8.84 0.49
C ALA A 28 4.52 -9.99 0.72
N MET A 29 5.81 -9.71 0.59
CA MET A 29 6.85 -10.68 0.96
C MET A 29 6.67 -11.10 2.43
N ARG A 30 6.67 -12.41 2.68
CA ARG A 30 6.56 -12.98 4.03
C ARG A 30 7.80 -12.58 4.83
N ARG A 31 7.60 -11.87 5.94
CA ARG A 31 8.65 -11.09 6.61
C ARG A 31 8.59 -11.20 8.14
N GLU A 32 8.29 -12.40 8.63
CA GLU A 32 7.95 -12.71 10.03
C GLU A 32 9.09 -12.48 11.03
N MET A 33 10.34 -12.46 10.58
CA MET A 33 11.54 -12.26 11.42
C MET A 33 12.16 -10.86 11.27
N LEU A 34 11.39 -9.84 10.89
CA LEU A 34 11.90 -8.48 10.83
C LEU A 34 12.14 -7.92 12.24
N SER A 35 13.29 -7.27 12.42
CA SER A 35 13.49 -6.36 13.53
C SER A 35 12.52 -5.17 13.43
N GLN A 36 12.17 -4.62 14.59
CA GLN A 36 11.27 -3.47 14.68
C GLN A 36 11.89 -2.25 13.97
N ARG A 37 11.07 -1.57 13.18
CA ARG A 37 11.49 -0.48 12.29
C ARG A 37 11.39 0.88 12.96
N TYR A 38 12.09 1.04 14.07
CA TYR A 38 11.97 2.20 14.95
C TYR A 38 12.18 3.56 14.26
N THR A 39 12.96 3.62 13.18
CA THR A 39 13.26 4.85 12.45
C THR A 39 12.36 5.11 11.24
N THR A 40 11.63 4.10 10.77
CA THR A 40 10.84 4.20 9.52
C THR A 40 9.36 3.93 9.73
N ARG A 41 8.94 3.49 10.92
CA ARG A 41 7.55 3.17 11.22
C ARG A 41 7.19 3.43 12.68
N TRP A 42 6.52 4.57 12.91
CA TRP A 42 6.08 5.02 14.24
C TRP A 42 5.15 4.03 14.96
N GLU A 43 4.31 3.31 14.23
CA GLU A 43 3.43 2.26 14.78
C GLU A 43 4.22 1.13 15.49
N GLU A 44 5.47 0.90 15.07
CA GLU A 44 6.34 -0.14 15.64
C GLU A 44 7.18 0.39 16.82
N VAL A 45 7.24 1.71 17.03
CA VAL A 45 7.93 2.34 18.17
C VAL A 45 7.07 2.23 19.44
N ILE A 46 5.75 2.25 19.29
CA ILE A 46 4.81 2.10 20.39
C ILE A 46 4.45 0.61 20.53
N GLY A 47 5.45 -0.19 20.88
CA GLY A 47 5.19 -1.53 21.39
C GLY A 47 4.54 -1.40 22.77
N VAL A 48 3.23 -1.68 22.88
CA VAL A 48 2.57 -2.50 23.91
C VAL A 48 1.05 -2.22 23.86
N ARG A 49 0.31 -3.26 23.45
CA ARG A 49 -1.09 -3.62 23.76
C ARG A 49 -2.08 -2.48 24.09
N GLY A 50 -3.05 -2.30 23.19
CA GLY A 50 -4.46 -2.31 23.58
C GLY A 50 -5.00 -3.71 23.35
#